data_AF-A0A382RYJ0-F1
#
_entry.id   AF-A0A382RYJ0-F1
#
_cell.length_a   1.000
_cell.length_b   1.000
_cell.length_c   1.000
_cell.angle_alpha   90.00
_cell.angle_beta   90.00
_cell.angle_gamma   90.00
#
_symmetry.space_group_name_H-M   'P 1'
#
loop_
_entity.id
_entity.type
_entity.pdbx_description
1 polymer ?
#
loop_
_entity_poly.entity_id
_entity_poly.type
_entity_poly.pdbx_seq_one_letter_code
_entity_poly.pdbx_strand_id
1 'polypeptide(L)'
;TSTAYLKDDLVTYGANTYKTLVTHTSGTFATDLAASKWVKFSSGTEWKGNWATSTAYKVDDIVNSGGAVYVATADHTSGTFSSDSAHWDTFANAGTVYATQTLTDGATVNWDHAFGNVALWAIAGNRTMAAPTNLAVGSSALRLTQDGTGSRTVTWNAIFKWSSGAAPVLSTAANAVDVLAFIYDGTSIYGSLVSRGAA
;
A
#
# COMPACT_ATOMS: atom_id res chain seq x y z
N THR A 1 -17.36 32.21 17.34
CA THR A 1 -18.81 32.27 17.05
C THR A 1 -19.32 33.58 17.60
N SER A 2 -19.77 34.49 16.73
CA SER A 2 -20.36 35.81 17.05
C SER A 2 -20.20 36.85 15.92
N THR A 3 -19.55 36.49 14.81
CA THR A 3 -19.36 37.39 13.67
C THR A 3 -20.66 37.50 12.87
N ALA A 4 -21.11 38.71 12.58
CA ALA A 4 -22.20 38.94 11.65
C ALA A 4 -21.66 38.88 10.21
N TYR A 5 -22.32 38.09 9.36
CA TYR A 5 -22.04 38.00 7.93
C TYR A 5 -23.24 38.49 7.14
N LEU A 6 -22.96 39.30 6.11
CA LEU A 6 -23.93 39.72 5.13
C LEU A 6 -23.96 38.74 3.96
N LYS A 7 -25.09 38.71 3.26
CA LYS A 7 -25.20 37.95 2.02
C LYS A 7 -24.07 38.34 1.05
N ASP A 8 -23.49 37.32 0.42
CA ASP A 8 -22.36 37.40 -0.53
C ASP A 8 -20.98 37.71 0.08
N ASP A 9 -20.84 37.79 1.41
CA ASP A 9 -19.52 37.79 2.05
C ASP A 9 -18.75 36.51 1.70
N LEU A 10 -17.44 36.65 1.47
CA LEU A 10 -16.51 35.52 1.26
C LEU A 10 -15.67 35.28 2.51
N VAL A 11 -15.59 34.03 2.94
CA VAL A 11 -14.81 33.60 4.10
C VAL A 11 -13.94 32.40 3.75
N THR A 12 -12.85 32.23 4.49
CA THR A 12 -12.05 31.00 4.45
C THR A 12 -12.43 30.09 5.61
N TYR A 13 -12.53 28.79 5.35
CA TYR A 13 -12.70 27.77 6.39
C TYR A 13 -11.92 26.52 6.00
N GLY A 14 -10.86 26.22 6.77
CA GLY A 14 -9.84 25.25 6.36
C GLY A 14 -9.18 25.70 5.05
N ALA A 15 -8.99 24.76 4.13
CA ALA A 15 -8.45 25.02 2.81
C ALA A 15 -9.46 25.63 1.81
N ASN A 16 -10.73 25.72 2.19
CA ASN A 16 -11.81 26.10 1.30
C ASN A 16 -12.23 27.57 1.48
N THR A 17 -12.86 28.12 0.45
CA THR A 17 -13.58 29.41 0.57
C THR A 17 -15.07 29.19 0.43
N TYR A 18 -15.85 29.98 1.17
CA TYR A 18 -17.31 29.90 1.21
C TYR A 18 -17.91 31.28 1.02
N LYS A 19 -19.06 31.33 0.34
CA LYS A 19 -19.88 32.52 0.19
C LYS A 19 -21.12 32.43 1.06
N THR A 20 -21.42 33.49 1.80
CA THR A 20 -22.64 33.59 2.61
C THR A 20 -23.88 33.68 1.72
N LEU A 21 -24.88 32.82 1.95
CA LEU A 21 -26.15 32.83 1.21
C LEU A 21 -27.23 33.69 1.89
N VAL A 22 -27.19 33.80 3.21
CA VAL A 22 -28.18 34.51 4.04
C VAL A 22 -27.46 35.28 5.14
N THR A 23 -27.88 36.52 5.38
CA THR A 23 -27.38 37.33 6.50
C THR A 23 -27.62 36.61 7.83
N HIS A 24 -26.57 36.38 8.61
CA HIS A 24 -26.66 35.67 9.88
C HIS A 24 -25.51 36.03 10.83
N THR A 25 -25.61 35.61 12.08
CA THR A 25 -24.49 35.61 13.05
C THR A 25 -23.92 34.20 13.17
N SER A 26 -22.60 34.06 13.11
CA SER A 26 -21.92 32.77 13.02
C SER A 26 -22.05 31.91 14.28
N GLY A 27 -22.44 30.66 14.08
CA GLY A 27 -22.40 29.57 15.03
C GLY A 27 -21.31 28.56 14.67
N THR A 28 -21.54 27.28 14.99
CA THR A 28 -20.66 26.19 14.54
C THR A 28 -20.73 26.06 13.03
N PHE A 29 -19.57 26.09 12.36
CA PHE A 29 -19.51 26.14 10.89
C PHE A 29 -20.27 25.00 10.22
N ALA A 30 -20.09 23.75 10.67
CA ALA A 30 -20.80 22.59 10.13
C ALA A 30 -22.34 22.71 10.26
N THR A 31 -22.84 23.26 11.37
CA THR A 31 -24.27 23.51 11.58
C THR A 31 -24.79 24.61 10.64
N ASP A 32 -24.02 25.68 10.48
CA ASP A 32 -24.38 26.78 9.58
C ASP A 32 -24.35 26.33 8.10
N LEU A 33 -23.39 25.48 7.73
CA LEU A 33 -23.29 24.89 6.39
C LEU A 33 -24.47 23.97 6.11
N ALA A 34 -24.84 23.08 7.04
CA ALA A 34 -26.01 22.21 6.92
C ALA A 34 -27.33 23.00 6.85
N ALA A 35 -27.40 24.16 7.50
CA ALA A 35 -28.52 25.09 7.42
C ALA A 35 -28.52 25.94 6.13
N SER A 36 -27.68 25.63 5.14
CA SER A 36 -27.58 26.35 3.85
C SER A 36 -27.27 27.84 4.00
N LYS A 37 -26.54 28.24 5.06
CA LYS A 37 -26.08 29.62 5.24
C LYS A 37 -24.84 29.93 4.40
N TRP A 38 -24.16 28.89 3.93
CA TRP A 38 -22.92 28.96 3.15
C TRP A 38 -23.02 28.12 1.89
N VAL A 39 -22.35 28.55 0.81
CA VAL A 39 -22.06 27.74 -0.37
C VAL A 39 -20.55 27.73 -0.59
N LYS A 40 -19.98 26.56 -0.92
CA LYS A 40 -18.55 26.45 -1.25
C LYS A 40 -18.28 27.27 -2.52
N PHE A 41 -17.38 28.25 -2.45
CA PHE A 41 -17.03 29.14 -3.56
C PHE A 41 -15.80 28.61 -4.30
N SER A 42 -14.77 28.17 -3.57
CA SER A 42 -13.63 27.46 -4.14
C SER A 42 -13.19 26.32 -3.24
N SER A 43 -12.79 25.21 -3.87
CA SER A 43 -12.21 24.06 -3.19
C SER A 43 -10.69 24.22 -3.03
N GLY A 44 -10.16 23.79 -1.90
CA GLY A 44 -8.72 23.66 -1.67
C GLY A 44 -8.43 22.44 -0.80
N THR A 45 -7.15 22.13 -0.63
CA THR A 45 -6.67 21.03 0.23
C THR A 45 -5.53 21.52 1.10
N GLU A 46 -5.47 21.08 2.35
CA GLU A 46 -4.40 21.46 3.28
C GLU A 46 -3.60 20.24 3.74
N TRP A 47 -2.30 20.18 3.44
CA TRP A 47 -1.43 19.12 3.95
C TRP A 47 -1.09 19.34 5.42
N LYS A 48 -1.46 18.40 6.28
CA LYS A 48 -1.24 18.44 7.74
C LYS A 48 -0.02 17.64 8.19
N GLY A 49 0.64 16.90 7.29
CA GLY A 49 1.74 16.00 7.65
C GLY A 49 1.24 14.65 8.15
N ASN A 50 1.96 14.05 9.10
CA ASN A 50 1.57 12.77 9.68
C ASN A 50 0.29 12.93 10.54
N TRP A 51 -0.60 11.95 10.46
CA TRP A 51 -1.77 11.89 11.32
C TRP A 51 -1.36 11.78 12.80
N ALA A 52 -2.09 12.49 13.66
CA ALA A 52 -1.89 12.49 15.10
C ALA A 52 -3.23 12.32 15.84
N THR A 53 -3.18 11.71 17.03
CA THR A 53 -4.31 11.57 17.95
C THR A 53 -4.69 12.92 18.57
N SER A 54 -5.93 13.06 19.05
CA SER A 54 -6.45 14.25 19.73
C SER A 54 -6.26 15.55 18.94
N THR A 55 -6.26 15.46 17.61
CA THR A 55 -6.02 16.57 16.69
C THR A 55 -7.30 16.92 15.95
N ALA A 56 -7.64 18.21 15.91
CA ALA A 56 -8.78 18.68 15.15
C ALA A 56 -8.42 18.77 13.67
N TYR A 57 -9.09 17.96 12.84
CA TYR A 57 -9.00 17.99 11.39
C TYR A 57 -10.27 18.58 10.81
N LYS A 58 -10.13 19.37 9.75
CA LYS A 58 -11.25 19.95 8.99
C LYS A 58 -11.46 19.20 7.69
N VAL A 59 -12.66 19.28 7.14
CA VAL A 59 -12.94 18.77 5.80
C VAL A 59 -11.89 19.27 4.79
N ASP A 60 -11.42 18.36 3.94
CA ASP A 60 -10.36 18.55 2.95
C ASP A 60 -8.91 18.71 3.52
N ASP A 61 -8.69 18.47 4.82
CA ASP A 61 -7.36 18.26 5.39
C ASP A 61 -6.78 16.93 4.88
N ILE A 62 -5.48 16.92 4.54
CA ILE A 62 -4.77 15.74 4.04
C ILE A 62 -3.69 15.30 5.05
N VAL A 63 -3.64 14.00 5.35
CA VAL A 63 -2.67 13.40 6.29
C VAL A 63 -1.95 12.18 5.70
N ASN A 64 -0.73 11.92 6.16
CA ASN A 64 -0.07 10.61 6.03
C ASN A 64 -0.44 9.70 7.21
N SER A 65 -0.89 8.48 6.93
CA SER A 65 -1.03 7.42 7.94
C SER A 65 -0.55 6.09 7.35
N GLY A 66 0.48 5.49 7.97
CA GLY A 66 1.01 4.20 7.54
C GLY A 66 1.55 4.17 6.11
N GLY A 67 2.00 5.31 5.57
CA GLY A 67 2.50 5.42 4.18
C GLY A 67 1.42 5.66 3.14
N ALA A 68 0.14 5.56 3.51
CA ALA A 68 -0.99 6.00 2.69
C ALA A 68 -1.34 7.46 3.01
N VAL A 69 -2.01 8.11 2.06
CA VAL A 69 -2.48 9.48 2.19
C VAL A 69 -3.99 9.49 2.23
N TYR A 70 -4.55 10.21 3.20
CA TYR A 70 -6.00 10.30 3.43
C TYR A 70 -6.46 11.74 3.43
N VAL A 71 -7.70 11.97 3.01
CA VAL A 71 -8.36 13.28 3.06
C VAL A 71 -9.54 13.20 4.04
N ALA A 72 -9.67 14.20 4.91
CA ALA A 72 -10.75 14.28 5.88
C ALA A 72 -12.07 14.62 5.18
N THR A 73 -13.13 13.86 5.47
CA THR A 73 -14.46 14.03 4.86
C THR A 73 -15.39 14.93 5.68
N ALA A 74 -15.04 15.16 6.95
CA ALA A 74 -15.78 16.03 7.87
C ALA A 74 -14.87 16.58 8.96
N ASP A 75 -15.28 17.70 9.54
CA ASP A 75 -14.62 18.24 10.73
C ASP A 75 -14.78 17.26 11.90
N HIS A 76 -13.66 16.86 12.50
CA HIS A 76 -13.66 15.96 13.66
C HIS A 76 -12.40 16.18 14.52
N THR A 77 -12.43 15.67 15.75
CA THR A 77 -11.22 15.55 16.58
C THR A 77 -10.82 14.09 16.61
N SER A 78 -9.59 13.80 16.19
CA SER A 78 -9.11 12.43 16.04
C SER A 78 -9.02 11.68 17.37
N GLY A 79 -9.50 10.45 17.40
CA GLY A 79 -9.28 9.43 18.40
C GLY A 79 -8.16 8.50 17.94
N THR A 80 -8.48 7.24 17.61
CA THR A 80 -7.55 6.33 16.93
C THR A 80 -7.85 6.29 15.44
N PHE A 81 -6.84 6.11 14.60
CA PHE A 81 -7.04 6.14 13.15
C PHE A 81 -8.05 5.06 12.68
N SER A 82 -8.03 3.88 13.30
CA SER A 82 -8.98 2.80 12.99
C SER A 82 -10.40 3.09 13.46
N SER A 83 -10.57 3.72 14.64
CA SER A 83 -11.90 4.08 15.16
C SER A 83 -12.58 5.19 14.37
N ASP A 84 -11.79 6.05 13.73
CA ASP A 84 -12.27 7.26 13.07
C ASP A 84 -12.30 7.14 11.56
N SER A 85 -12.17 5.91 11.04
CA SER A 85 -12.12 5.61 9.59
C SER A 85 -13.27 6.21 8.78
N ALA A 86 -14.45 6.44 9.38
CA ALA A 86 -15.57 7.09 8.72
C ALA A 86 -15.33 8.58 8.37
N HIS A 87 -14.32 9.21 8.97
CA HIS A 87 -13.95 10.60 8.71
C HIS A 87 -12.85 10.75 7.66
N TRP A 88 -12.41 9.67 7.02
CA TRP A 88 -11.27 9.66 6.10
C TRP A 88 -11.59 8.92 4.81
N ASP A 89 -11.37 9.59 3.67
CA ASP A 89 -11.30 8.94 2.36
C ASP A 89 -9.83 8.71 1.98
N THR A 90 -9.55 7.62 1.27
CA THR A 90 -8.22 7.39 0.71
C THR A 90 -7.95 8.38 -0.42
N PHE A 91 -6.97 9.25 -0.23
CA PHE A 91 -6.52 10.21 -1.24
C PHE A 91 -5.44 9.60 -2.15
N ALA A 92 -4.52 8.84 -1.56
CA ALA A 92 -3.60 7.97 -2.28
C ALA A 92 -3.30 6.74 -1.44
N ASN A 93 -3.37 5.55 -2.06
CA ASN A 93 -2.98 4.34 -1.35
C ASN A 93 -1.47 4.36 -1.04
N ALA A 94 -1.06 3.71 0.04
CA ALA A 94 0.35 3.43 0.24
C ALA A 94 0.82 2.65 -0.98
N GLY A 95 1.93 3.07 -1.58
CA GLY A 95 2.64 2.17 -2.48
C GLY A 95 2.98 0.92 -1.69
N THR A 96 2.64 -0.26 -2.20
CA THR A 96 3.14 -1.51 -1.61
C THR A 96 4.66 -1.48 -1.77
N VAL A 97 5.37 -1.07 -0.71
CA VAL A 97 6.83 -1.13 -0.69
C VAL A 97 7.18 -2.60 -0.54
N TYR A 98 7.58 -3.18 -1.66
CA TYR A 98 8.07 -4.54 -1.78
C TYR A 98 9.39 -4.68 -1.03
N ALA A 99 9.33 -5.16 0.22
CA ALA A 99 10.52 -5.45 1.00
C ALA A 99 11.21 -6.71 0.48
N THR A 100 12.54 -6.76 0.65
CA THR A 100 13.33 -7.95 0.36
C THR A 100 13.30 -8.91 1.55
N GLN A 101 12.86 -10.15 1.34
CA GLN A 101 12.96 -11.23 2.32
C GLN A 101 14.14 -12.14 1.99
N THR A 102 15.06 -12.35 2.93
CA THR A 102 16.04 -13.44 2.83
C THR A 102 15.39 -14.73 3.32
N LEU A 103 15.25 -15.71 2.44
CA LEU A 103 14.65 -17.00 2.79
C LEU A 103 15.67 -17.86 3.54
N THR A 104 15.22 -18.48 4.63
CA THR A 104 16.01 -19.49 5.35
C THR A 104 16.00 -20.80 4.56
N ASP A 105 17.18 -21.32 4.22
CA ASP A 105 17.28 -22.61 3.53
C ASP A 105 16.91 -23.77 4.47
N GLY A 106 16.16 -24.71 3.93
CA GLY A 106 15.72 -25.94 4.59
C GLY A 106 15.14 -26.87 3.54
N ALA A 107 14.94 -28.15 3.87
CA ALA A 107 14.42 -29.13 2.90
C ALA A 107 13.14 -28.66 2.19
N THR A 108 12.28 -27.96 2.93
CA THR A 108 11.18 -27.14 2.42
C THR A 108 11.44 -25.69 2.83
N VAL A 109 11.32 -24.76 1.88
CA VAL A 109 11.56 -23.34 2.09
C VAL A 109 10.24 -22.58 2.06
N ASN A 110 10.03 -21.75 3.07
CA ASN A 110 8.82 -20.97 3.26
C ASN A 110 9.08 -19.52 2.79
N TRP A 111 8.22 -19.03 1.90
CA TRP A 111 8.19 -17.63 1.50
C TRP A 111 6.92 -16.98 2.07
N ASP A 112 7.10 -15.99 2.93
CA ASP A 112 6.00 -15.24 3.53
C ASP A 112 6.02 -13.80 2.99
N HIS A 113 5.06 -13.49 2.12
CA HIS A 113 4.96 -12.19 1.47
C HIS A 113 4.64 -11.05 2.44
N ALA A 114 4.22 -11.34 3.68
CA ALA A 114 4.11 -10.32 4.73
C ALA A 114 5.47 -9.71 5.11
N PHE A 115 6.57 -10.46 4.92
CA PHE A 115 7.94 -10.00 5.15
C PHE A 115 8.66 -9.54 3.88
N GLY A 116 8.02 -9.67 2.71
CA GLY A 116 8.58 -9.26 1.43
C GLY A 116 8.20 -10.18 0.28
N ASN A 117 7.72 -9.61 -0.82
CA ASN A 117 7.44 -10.29 -2.09
C ASN A 117 8.62 -10.26 -3.06
N VAL A 118 9.79 -9.77 -2.63
CA VAL A 118 11.07 -10.00 -3.32
C VAL A 118 11.90 -10.94 -2.44
N ALA A 119 12.10 -12.18 -2.88
CA ALA A 119 12.89 -13.16 -2.13
C ALA A 119 14.34 -13.22 -2.61
N LEU A 120 15.27 -13.30 -1.65
CA LEU A 120 16.65 -13.73 -1.86
C LEU A 120 16.80 -15.12 -1.26
N TRP A 121 17.21 -16.09 -2.07
CA TRP A 121 17.36 -17.47 -1.60
C TRP A 121 18.66 -18.07 -2.08
N ALA A 122 19.57 -18.35 -1.13
CA ALA A 122 20.74 -19.18 -1.36
C ALA A 122 20.36 -20.64 -1.11
N ILE A 123 20.36 -21.47 -2.15
CA ILE A 123 19.94 -22.86 -2.06
C ILE A 123 21.14 -23.75 -1.73
N ALA A 124 21.05 -24.58 -0.68
CA ALA A 124 22.17 -25.42 -0.22
C ALA A 124 21.97 -26.92 -0.51
N GLY A 125 21.12 -27.27 -1.47
CA GLY A 125 20.84 -28.64 -1.89
C GLY A 125 19.58 -28.72 -2.76
N ASN A 126 19.09 -29.92 -3.04
CA ASN A 126 17.81 -30.05 -3.72
C ASN A 126 16.68 -29.74 -2.73
N ARG A 127 15.87 -28.72 -3.02
CA ARG A 127 14.86 -28.18 -2.08
C ARG A 127 13.46 -28.16 -2.69
N THR A 128 12.47 -28.02 -1.81
CA THR A 128 11.09 -27.74 -2.19
C THR A 128 10.73 -26.30 -1.83
N MET A 129 10.20 -25.54 -2.78
CA MET A 129 9.54 -24.26 -2.50
C MET A 129 8.09 -24.55 -2.07
N ALA A 130 7.73 -24.19 -0.84
CA ALA A 130 6.36 -24.33 -0.34
C ALA A 130 5.39 -23.39 -1.08
N ALA A 131 4.08 -23.57 -0.88
CA ALA A 131 3.12 -22.54 -1.26
C ALA A 131 3.43 -21.27 -0.46
N PRO A 132 3.66 -20.11 -1.10
CA PRO A 132 3.89 -18.88 -0.36
C PRO A 132 2.67 -18.49 0.47
N THR A 133 2.89 -17.79 1.57
CA THR A 133 1.84 -17.32 2.49
C THR A 133 1.66 -15.82 2.41
N ASN A 134 0.50 -15.32 2.85
CA ASN A 134 0.15 -13.88 2.82
C ASN A 134 0.26 -13.24 1.42
N LEU A 135 -0.06 -14.01 0.39
CA LEU A 135 -0.06 -13.57 -1.00
C LEU A 135 -1.15 -12.52 -1.25
N ALA A 136 -0.78 -11.42 -1.89
CA ALA A 136 -1.71 -10.47 -2.50
C ALA A 136 -1.65 -10.62 -4.03
N VAL A 137 -2.79 -10.42 -4.72
CA VAL A 137 -2.83 -10.41 -6.19
C VAL A 137 -1.82 -9.40 -6.72
N GLY A 138 -0.99 -9.81 -7.68
CA GLY A 138 0.06 -8.97 -8.24
C GLY A 138 1.39 -9.69 -8.42
N SER A 139 2.47 -8.91 -8.52
CA SER A 139 3.78 -9.42 -8.93
C SER A 139 4.70 -9.73 -7.74
N SER A 140 5.55 -10.74 -7.89
CA SER A 140 6.67 -11.03 -6.98
C SER A 140 7.92 -11.45 -7.76
N ALA A 141 9.08 -11.44 -7.11
CA ALA A 141 10.34 -11.82 -7.74
C ALA A 141 11.20 -12.66 -6.79
N LEU A 142 11.95 -13.61 -7.35
CA LEU A 142 12.91 -14.43 -6.61
C LEU A 142 14.27 -14.31 -7.28
N ARG A 143 15.27 -13.94 -6.49
CA ARG A 143 16.68 -14.10 -6.84
C ARG A 143 17.21 -15.35 -6.13
N LEU A 144 17.40 -16.40 -6.91
CA LEU A 144 17.92 -17.69 -6.45
C LEU A 144 19.43 -17.75 -6.70
N THR A 145 20.20 -18.23 -5.74
CA THR A 145 21.67 -18.40 -5.85
C THR A 145 22.05 -19.83 -5.51
N GLN A 146 22.72 -20.52 -6.43
CA GLN A 146 23.31 -21.84 -6.21
C GLN A 146 24.34 -21.81 -5.08
N ASP A 147 24.54 -22.93 -4.39
CA ASP A 147 25.66 -23.08 -3.46
C ASP A 147 27.01 -23.16 -4.20
N GLY A 148 28.09 -23.30 -3.43
CA GLY A 148 29.44 -23.44 -3.97
C GLY A 148 29.69 -24.74 -4.77
N THR A 149 28.74 -25.67 -4.82
CA THR A 149 28.82 -26.89 -5.65
C THR A 149 28.05 -26.70 -6.96
N GLY A 150 26.87 -26.06 -6.90
CA GLY A 150 25.97 -25.92 -8.02
C GLY A 150 25.12 -27.17 -8.26
N SER A 151 24.43 -27.18 -9.40
CA SER A 151 23.56 -28.26 -9.87
C SER A 151 22.42 -28.62 -8.89
N ARG A 152 21.99 -27.66 -8.07
CA ARG A 152 20.82 -27.80 -7.19
C ARG A 152 19.54 -27.56 -7.96
N THR A 153 18.51 -28.29 -7.56
CA THR A 153 17.18 -28.22 -8.16
C THR A 153 16.13 -27.76 -7.15
N VAL A 154 15.07 -27.14 -7.66
CA VAL A 154 13.89 -26.76 -6.87
C VAL A 154 12.69 -27.54 -7.36
N THR A 155 12.04 -28.24 -6.44
CA THR A 155 10.68 -28.75 -6.64
C THR A 155 9.70 -27.67 -6.22
N TRP A 156 8.78 -27.30 -7.11
CA TRP A 156 7.84 -26.21 -6.86
C TRP A 156 6.49 -26.75 -6.40
N ASN A 157 5.87 -26.09 -5.43
CA ASN A 157 4.49 -26.38 -5.05
C ASN A 157 3.53 -26.25 -6.25
N ALA A 158 2.43 -27.01 -6.22
CA ALA A 158 1.45 -27.07 -7.31
C ALA A 158 0.76 -25.72 -7.65
N ILE A 159 0.83 -24.73 -6.76
CA ILE A 159 0.35 -23.37 -7.01
C ILE A 159 1.16 -22.64 -8.09
N PHE A 160 2.44 -23.01 -8.28
CA PHE A 160 3.29 -22.45 -9.33
C PHE A 160 2.95 -23.07 -10.69
N LYS A 161 2.65 -22.21 -11.67
CA LYS A 161 2.32 -22.54 -13.05
C LYS A 161 3.39 -21.99 -13.98
N TRP A 162 3.71 -22.75 -15.03
CA TRP A 162 4.78 -22.44 -15.97
C TRP A 162 4.25 -22.53 -17.41
N SER A 163 4.83 -21.76 -18.32
CA SER A 163 4.35 -21.55 -19.70
C SER A 163 4.37 -22.80 -20.61
N SER A 164 4.79 -23.96 -20.11
CA SER A 164 4.75 -25.25 -20.82
C SER A 164 4.39 -26.43 -19.90
N GLY A 165 3.87 -26.16 -18.69
CA GLY A 165 3.62 -27.18 -17.66
C GLY A 165 4.86 -27.68 -16.93
N ALA A 166 6.07 -27.31 -17.38
CA ALA A 166 7.34 -27.67 -16.73
C ALA A 166 8.02 -26.46 -16.10
N ALA A 167 8.60 -26.64 -14.91
CA ALA A 167 9.40 -25.62 -14.25
C ALA A 167 10.66 -25.28 -15.07
N PRO A 168 11.13 -24.02 -15.04
CA PRO A 168 12.32 -23.60 -15.76
C PRO A 168 13.58 -24.29 -15.23
N VAL A 169 14.53 -24.52 -16.12
CA VAL A 169 15.85 -25.07 -15.79
C VAL A 169 16.73 -23.98 -15.20
N LEU A 170 17.14 -24.15 -13.95
CA LEU A 170 18.07 -23.24 -13.25
C LEU A 170 19.49 -23.35 -13.82
N SER A 171 20.32 -22.34 -13.59
CA SER A 171 21.75 -22.44 -13.82
C SER A 171 22.39 -23.45 -12.86
N THR A 172 23.42 -24.16 -13.36
CA THR A 172 24.05 -25.29 -12.64
C THR A 172 25.45 -24.98 -12.11
N ALA A 173 26.08 -23.88 -12.51
CA ALA A 173 27.39 -23.52 -12.01
C ALA A 173 27.34 -23.14 -10.52
N ALA A 174 28.44 -23.38 -9.81
CA ALA A 174 28.60 -22.94 -8.44
C ALA A 174 28.37 -21.42 -8.33
N ASN A 175 27.61 -20.99 -7.32
CA ASN A 175 27.26 -19.58 -7.08
C ASN A 175 26.49 -18.88 -8.22
N ALA A 176 26.02 -19.63 -9.23
CA ALA A 176 25.20 -19.07 -10.28
C ALA A 176 23.91 -18.47 -9.73
N VAL A 177 23.48 -17.36 -10.34
CA VAL A 177 22.27 -16.63 -9.92
C VAL A 177 21.23 -16.69 -11.02
N ASP A 178 20.02 -17.09 -10.66
CA ASP A 178 18.83 -17.04 -11.51
C ASP A 178 17.83 -16.02 -10.94
N VAL A 179 17.13 -15.33 -11.83
CA VAL A 179 16.05 -14.42 -11.44
C VAL A 179 14.75 -14.90 -12.06
N LEU A 180 13.74 -15.12 -11.21
CA LEU A 180 12.40 -15.50 -11.59
C LEU A 180 11.43 -14.37 -11.25
N ALA A 181 10.48 -14.12 -12.15
CA ALA A 181 9.35 -13.24 -11.91
C ALA A 181 8.07 -14.06 -11.84
N PHE A 182 7.14 -13.58 -11.02
CA PHE A 182 5.89 -14.26 -10.72
C PHE A 182 4.72 -13.27 -10.75
N ILE A 183 3.54 -13.76 -11.13
CA ILE A 183 2.27 -13.06 -11.01
C ILE A 183 1.28 -13.99 -10.30
N TYR A 184 0.70 -13.53 -9.20
CA TYR A 184 -0.37 -14.22 -8.48
C TYR A 184 -1.73 -13.64 -8.87
N ASP A 185 -2.66 -14.49 -9.29
CA ASP A 185 -4.03 -14.10 -9.71
C ASP A 185 -5.08 -14.23 -8.59
N GLY A 186 -4.68 -14.62 -7.38
CA GLY A 186 -5.59 -14.94 -6.28
C GLY A 186 -5.82 -16.44 -6.09
N THR A 187 -5.31 -17.29 -6.99
CA THR A 187 -5.38 -18.75 -6.90
C THR A 187 -4.05 -19.44 -7.28
N SER A 188 -3.43 -19.03 -8.38
CA SER A 188 -2.22 -19.60 -8.96
C SER A 188 -1.13 -18.55 -9.12
N ILE A 189 0.13 -19.00 -9.04
CA ILE A 189 1.31 -18.17 -9.29
C ILE A 189 1.87 -18.54 -10.68
N TYR A 190 1.84 -17.63 -11.64
CA TYR A 190 2.45 -17.82 -12.96
C TYR A 190 3.89 -17.33 -12.93
N GLY A 191 4.84 -18.24 -13.17
CA GLY A 191 6.26 -17.93 -13.13
C GLY A 191 6.91 -17.87 -14.51
N SER A 192 7.94 -17.03 -14.62
CA SER A 192 8.87 -17.03 -15.74
C SER A 192 10.29 -16.84 -15.22
N LEU A 193 11.24 -17.53 -15.86
CA LEU A 193 12.66 -17.23 -15.71
C LEU A 193 12.95 -15.95 -16.50
N VAL A 194 13.51 -14.94 -15.83
CA VAL A 194 13.82 -13.62 -16.41
C VAL A 194 15.27 -13.57 -16.85
N SER A 195 16.16 -14.12 -16.03
CA SER A 195 17.58 -14.15 -16.31
C SER A 195 18.21 -15.41 -15.75
N ARG A 196 19.21 -15.91 -16.47
CA ARG A 196 20.12 -16.98 -16.04
C ARG A 196 21.52 -16.41 -16.00
N GLY A 197 22.17 -16.50 -14.86
CA GLY A 197 23.60 -16.21 -14.73
C GLY A 197 24.40 -17.49 -14.91
N ALA A 198 25.37 -17.48 -15.83
CA ALA A 198 26.56 -18.30 -15.66
C ALA A 198 27.57 -17.43 -14.91
N ALA A 199 28.26 -18.00 -13.92
CA ALA A 199 29.34 -17.31 -13.20
C ALA A 199 30.43 -16.84 -14.18
#